data_AF-A0AAW4SBE4-F1
#
_entry.id   AF-A0AAW4SBE4-F1
#
_cell.length_a   1.000
_cell.length_b   1.000
_cell.length_c   1.000
_cell.angle_alpha   90.00
_cell.angle_beta   90.00
_cell.angle_gamma   90.00
#
_symmetry.space_group_name_H-M   'P 1'
#
loop_
_entity.id
_entity.type
_entity.pdbx_description
1 polymer ?
#
loop_
_entity_poly.entity_id
_entity_poly.type
_entity_poly.pdbx_seq_one_letter_code
_entity_poly.pdbx_strand_id
1 'polypeptide(L)'
;MKLSRRTILRGAASVPFALASLRTGALAQTAPATELPPILFVHGNGDYGALWMTTLWRMESNGIARDRMMAINFTDPLARNDDKVEQAGRSSTEDQRLELAAAITELKRRTGAARVALVGSSRGGYAIRNVIKNGAAGDVSHAVLCGTPNHGVFATDDQPNNEFNGRGTFLRGLNEGESEVTPGVAFLTLRSDGLDKFAQPDGRFIGKPGMPTNVTAEGPELKGATNLVLGALDHREVAFHPRAFREIYKFIAGREPARIAIVPETSVRLSGLVTGTPGGVPTNRPVAGAIVDVFRVDPDTGERKDGALYSSTTGSDGRWGPAQVDPAWSLEFVLTSPDAPTTHIYRSPFPRSSEVVHLRPARPLGPADKAAGAVVIMSRPRGYFGLPRDVVLLDGKEPADVKPGVPTDAAATLRLPATEVGRNIVAQFGEERIVARAWAASENRIAIAELTY
;
A
#
# COMPACT_ATOMS: atom_id res chain seq x y z
N MET A 1 83.63 8.55 -50.79
CA MET A 1 83.75 7.31 -51.59
C MET A 1 82.61 7.28 -52.61
N LYS A 2 82.90 6.80 -53.82
CA LYS A 2 82.11 6.92 -55.06
C LYS A 2 80.84 6.03 -55.10
N LEU A 3 79.77 6.53 -55.74
CA LEU A 3 78.72 5.84 -56.56
C LEU A 3 77.86 4.75 -55.84
N SER A 4 76.62 4.38 -56.19
CA SER A 4 75.72 4.60 -57.33
C SER A 4 74.31 4.06 -56.99
N ARG A 5 73.31 4.57 -57.70
CA ARG A 5 72.00 4.01 -58.04
C ARG A 5 71.91 2.47 -58.04
N ARG A 6 70.92 1.92 -57.31
CA ARG A 6 70.04 0.78 -57.68
C ARG A 6 68.94 0.66 -56.59
N THR A 7 67.70 1.10 -56.85
CA THR A 7 66.52 0.23 -57.12
C THR A 7 66.37 -0.90 -56.07
N ILE A 8 65.27 -1.11 -55.33
CA ILE A 8 63.86 -1.14 -55.75
C ILE A 8 62.94 -1.39 -54.52
N LEU A 9 61.76 -0.78 -54.52
CA LEU A 9 60.47 -1.16 -53.88
C LEU A 9 60.39 -1.48 -52.36
N ARG A 10 59.51 -0.76 -51.66
CA ARG A 10 58.11 -1.18 -51.37
C ARG A 10 57.35 -0.07 -50.60
N GLY A 11 56.08 0.12 -50.94
CA GLY A 11 55.10 0.84 -50.12
C GLY A 11 54.61 2.17 -50.70
N ALA A 12 53.81 2.12 -51.75
CA ALA A 12 53.08 3.25 -52.29
C ALA A 12 51.75 3.50 -51.54
N ALA A 13 51.40 4.79 -51.43
CA ALA A 13 50.07 5.39 -51.32
C ALA A 13 49.28 5.09 -50.02
N SER A 14 48.55 6.01 -49.39
CA SER A 14 47.95 7.27 -49.83
C SER A 14 47.45 8.05 -48.61
N VAL A 15 47.64 9.38 -48.63
CA VAL A 15 46.89 10.37 -47.84
C VAL A 15 45.44 10.44 -48.33
N PRO A 16 44.45 10.64 -47.43
CA PRO A 16 43.29 11.44 -47.81
C PRO A 16 42.94 12.54 -46.80
N PHE A 17 42.89 13.77 -47.32
CA PHE A 17 41.88 14.80 -47.14
C PHE A 17 40.95 14.69 -45.91
N ALA A 18 41.15 15.58 -44.94
CA ALA A 18 40.14 15.97 -43.97
C ALA A 18 39.21 17.05 -44.59
N LEU A 19 38.10 16.60 -45.20
CA LEU A 19 36.95 17.45 -45.49
C LEU A 19 36.02 17.42 -44.29
N ALA A 20 35.97 18.54 -43.56
CA ALA A 20 35.02 18.75 -42.47
C ALA A 20 33.59 18.83 -43.05
N SER A 21 32.81 17.76 -42.90
CA SER A 21 31.36 17.82 -43.02
C SER A 21 30.78 18.51 -41.79
N LEU A 22 30.42 19.78 -41.93
CA LEU A 22 29.48 20.46 -41.05
C LEU A 22 28.11 19.75 -41.16
N ARG A 23 27.91 18.70 -40.34
CA ARG A 23 26.57 18.22 -40.03
C ARG A 23 25.95 19.23 -39.10
N THR A 24 25.09 20.10 -39.64
CA THR A 24 24.05 20.76 -38.85
C THR A 24 23.23 19.66 -38.20
N GLY A 25 23.53 19.36 -36.93
CA GLY A 25 22.69 18.49 -36.13
C GLY A 25 21.31 19.11 -36.12
N ALA A 26 20.35 18.46 -36.76
CA ALA A 26 18.95 18.74 -36.52
C ALA A 26 18.77 18.61 -35.00
N LEU A 27 18.44 19.73 -34.34
CA LEU A 27 17.94 19.70 -32.97
C LEU A 27 16.75 18.75 -33.02
N ALA A 28 16.94 17.53 -32.53
CA ALA A 28 15.82 16.65 -32.24
C ALA A 28 14.95 17.45 -31.27
N GLN A 29 13.80 17.92 -31.74
CA GLN A 29 12.73 18.31 -30.85
C GLN A 29 12.51 17.10 -29.96
N THR A 30 12.94 17.21 -28.69
CA THR A 30 12.46 16.31 -27.66
C THR A 30 10.95 16.37 -27.78
N ALA A 31 10.33 15.28 -28.26
CA ALA A 31 8.89 15.12 -28.10
C ALA A 31 8.62 15.45 -26.62
N PRO A 32 7.65 16.33 -26.31
CA PRO A 32 7.34 16.62 -24.93
C PRO A 32 7.16 15.27 -24.24
N ALA A 33 7.95 14.99 -23.21
CA ALA A 33 7.80 13.77 -22.45
C ALA A 33 6.32 13.69 -22.09
N THR A 34 5.61 12.70 -22.61
CA THR A 34 4.17 12.58 -22.40
C THR A 34 3.97 12.54 -20.90
N GLU A 35 3.44 13.62 -20.33
CA GLU A 35 3.41 13.77 -18.89
C GLU A 35 2.49 12.68 -18.33
N LEU A 36 2.99 11.93 -17.35
CA LEU A 36 2.25 10.81 -16.79
C LEU A 36 0.90 11.28 -16.25
N PRO A 37 -0.20 10.56 -16.51
CA PRO A 37 -1.49 10.93 -15.96
C PRO A 37 -1.38 10.97 -14.42
N PRO A 38 -2.04 11.92 -13.74
CA PRO A 38 -2.10 11.90 -12.28
C PRO A 38 -2.64 10.57 -11.78
N ILE A 39 -2.12 10.09 -10.66
CA ILE A 39 -2.40 8.73 -10.16
C ILE A 39 -3.20 8.82 -8.87
N LEU A 40 -4.37 8.18 -8.85
CA LEU A 40 -5.21 8.00 -7.68
C LEU A 40 -5.12 6.56 -7.18
N PHE A 41 -4.64 6.38 -5.95
CA PHE A 41 -4.48 5.11 -5.27
C PHE A 41 -5.67 4.82 -4.36
N VAL A 42 -6.25 3.62 -4.45
CA VAL A 42 -7.53 3.23 -3.85
C VAL A 42 -7.33 1.99 -2.97
N HIS A 43 -7.50 2.14 -1.65
CA HIS A 43 -7.27 1.06 -0.69
C HIS A 43 -8.40 0.02 -0.68
N GLY A 44 -8.15 -1.13 -0.02
CA GLY A 44 -9.06 -2.25 0.11
C GLY A 44 -10.10 -2.14 1.23
N ASN A 45 -10.83 -3.24 1.43
CA ASN A 45 -11.90 -3.36 2.43
C ASN A 45 -11.34 -3.23 3.85
N GLY A 46 -11.84 -2.28 4.64
CA GLY A 46 -11.39 -2.03 6.01
C GLY A 46 -10.02 -1.34 6.14
N ASP A 47 -9.33 -1.09 5.02
CA ASP A 47 -8.03 -0.42 4.97
C ASP A 47 -8.19 1.12 4.87
N TYR A 48 -7.06 1.82 4.70
CA TYR A 48 -6.97 3.29 4.64
C TYR A 48 -5.84 3.74 3.71
N GLY A 49 -5.81 5.02 3.34
CA GLY A 49 -4.91 5.54 2.31
C GLY A 49 -3.42 5.35 2.58
N ALA A 50 -3.00 5.29 3.85
CA ALA A 50 -1.60 5.17 4.25
C ALA A 50 -0.90 3.88 3.79
N LEU A 51 -1.64 2.83 3.43
CA LEU A 51 -1.05 1.60 2.91
C LEU A 51 -0.24 1.87 1.63
N TRP A 52 -0.62 2.90 0.85
CA TRP A 52 0.09 3.31 -0.36
C TRP A 52 1.37 4.12 -0.12
N MET A 53 1.73 4.45 1.13
CA MET A 53 2.86 5.33 1.44
C MET A 53 4.18 4.92 0.77
N THR A 54 4.54 3.63 0.82
CA THR A 54 5.79 3.17 0.20
C THR A 54 5.73 3.20 -1.33
N THR A 55 4.56 2.98 -1.92
CA THR A 55 4.33 3.13 -3.37
C THR A 55 4.46 4.60 -3.79
N LEU A 56 3.89 5.53 -3.03
CA LEU A 56 4.04 6.98 -3.26
C LEU A 56 5.51 7.39 -3.24
N TRP A 57 6.25 6.97 -2.22
CA TRP A 57 7.69 7.25 -2.13
C TRP A 57 8.50 6.67 -3.28
N ARG A 58 8.15 5.46 -3.75
CA ARG A 58 8.79 4.86 -4.93
C ARG A 58 8.46 5.64 -6.21
N MET A 59 7.23 6.14 -6.36
CA MET A 59 6.84 7.02 -7.47
C MET A 59 7.64 8.33 -7.44
N GLU A 60 7.72 9.00 -6.28
CA GLU A 60 8.52 10.23 -6.13
C GLU A 60 10.00 10.00 -6.41
N SER A 61 10.54 8.85 -5.98
CA SER A 61 11.91 8.43 -6.26
C SER A 61 12.19 8.18 -7.75
N ASN A 62 11.13 8.11 -8.56
CA ASN A 62 11.17 7.98 -10.01
C ASN A 62 10.70 9.26 -10.73
N GLY A 63 10.62 10.39 -10.01
CA GLY A 63 10.36 11.72 -10.58
C GLY A 63 8.88 12.07 -10.71
N ILE A 64 7.96 11.31 -10.12
CA ILE A 64 6.54 11.67 -10.09
C ILE A 64 6.31 12.73 -9.02
N ALA A 65 5.81 13.90 -9.42
CA ALA A 65 5.51 14.98 -8.49
C ALA A 65 4.38 14.59 -7.51
N ARG A 66 4.54 14.95 -6.23
CA ARG A 66 3.59 14.59 -5.15
C ARG A 66 2.18 15.08 -5.42
N ASP A 67 2.03 16.30 -5.93
CA ASP A 67 0.75 16.93 -6.26
C ASP A 67 0.00 16.23 -7.41
N ARG A 68 0.69 15.44 -8.22
CA ARG A 68 0.09 14.55 -9.24
C ARG A 68 -0.34 13.19 -8.68
N MET A 69 -0.17 12.94 -7.39
CA MET A 69 -0.61 11.70 -6.76
C MET A 69 -1.57 11.96 -5.62
N MET A 70 -2.50 11.03 -5.41
CA MET A 70 -3.43 11.07 -4.29
C MET A 70 -3.72 9.64 -3.85
N ALA A 71 -3.80 9.40 -2.54
CA ALA A 71 -4.40 8.20 -1.99
C ALA A 71 -5.75 8.58 -1.38
N ILE A 72 -6.85 8.01 -1.89
CA ILE A 72 -8.16 8.22 -1.29
C ILE A 72 -8.21 7.52 0.07
N ASN A 73 -9.00 8.09 0.99
CA ASN A 73 -9.25 7.52 2.31
C ASN A 73 -10.78 7.42 2.49
N PHE A 74 -11.38 6.33 1.99
CA PHE A 74 -12.84 6.15 2.00
C PHE A 74 -13.38 6.23 3.41
N THR A 75 -14.46 6.98 3.61
CA THR A 75 -15.01 7.30 4.93
C THR A 75 -15.31 6.04 5.74
N ASP A 76 -16.07 5.11 5.16
CA ASP A 76 -16.42 3.82 5.74
C ASP A 76 -15.86 2.69 4.85
N PRO A 77 -14.63 2.20 5.11
CA PRO A 77 -13.92 1.32 4.19
C PRO A 77 -14.44 -0.12 4.15
N LEU A 78 -15.27 -0.53 5.12
CA LEU A 78 -15.86 -1.86 5.19
C LEU A 78 -17.15 -1.97 4.38
N ALA A 79 -17.30 -3.07 3.65
CA ALA A 79 -18.53 -3.40 2.94
C ALA A 79 -19.66 -3.82 3.87
N ARG A 80 -20.89 -3.46 3.49
CA ARG A 80 -22.11 -4.01 4.08
C ARG A 80 -22.20 -5.51 3.80
N ASN A 81 -22.84 -6.27 4.69
CA ASN A 81 -23.07 -7.71 4.48
C ASN A 81 -24.04 -7.98 3.32
N ASP A 82 -25.05 -7.11 3.18
CA ASP A 82 -25.95 -7.01 2.03
C ASP A 82 -25.89 -5.56 1.56
N ASP A 83 -25.50 -5.33 0.30
CA ASP A 83 -25.24 -4.00 -0.23
C ASP A 83 -26.44 -3.04 -0.10
N LYS A 84 -27.66 -3.60 -0.12
CA LYS A 84 -28.92 -2.86 -0.07
C LYS A 84 -29.40 -2.57 1.35
N VAL A 85 -28.79 -3.17 2.36
CA VAL A 85 -29.20 -3.00 3.76
C VAL A 85 -28.18 -2.12 4.47
N GLU A 86 -28.63 -0.96 4.94
CA GLU A 86 -27.76 -0.05 5.69
C GLU A 86 -27.13 -0.75 6.90
N GLN A 87 -25.85 -0.49 7.12
CA GLN A 87 -25.09 -1.03 8.23
C GLN A 87 -24.14 0.06 8.74
N ALA A 88 -24.24 0.39 10.04
CA ALA A 88 -23.47 1.48 10.63
C ALA A 88 -21.95 1.29 10.45
N GLY A 89 -21.26 2.37 10.06
CA GLY A 89 -19.80 2.36 9.83
C GLY A 89 -19.34 1.56 8.61
N ARG A 90 -20.26 1.25 7.68
CA ARG A 90 -19.99 0.46 6.48
C ARG A 90 -20.64 1.08 5.23
N SER A 91 -19.98 0.92 4.09
CA SER A 91 -20.40 1.52 2.82
C SER A 91 -20.94 0.47 1.86
N SER A 92 -21.91 0.89 1.04
CA SER A 92 -22.32 0.16 -0.16
C SER A 92 -21.30 0.32 -1.31
N THR A 93 -21.55 -0.39 -2.40
CA THR A 93 -20.88 -0.24 -3.69
C THR A 93 -21.12 1.15 -4.31
N GLU A 94 -22.30 1.73 -4.09
CA GLU A 94 -22.68 3.06 -4.57
C GLU A 94 -21.98 4.17 -3.77
N ASP A 95 -21.94 4.04 -2.43
CA ASP A 95 -21.23 4.98 -1.56
C ASP A 95 -19.75 5.11 -1.99
N GLN A 96 -19.07 3.96 -2.20
CA GLN A 96 -17.68 3.94 -2.68
C GLN A 96 -17.53 4.54 -4.09
N ARG A 97 -18.49 4.30 -4.98
CA ARG A 97 -18.46 4.86 -6.34
C ARG A 97 -18.52 6.39 -6.30
N LEU A 98 -19.40 6.95 -5.46
CA LEU A 98 -19.58 8.38 -5.29
C LEU A 98 -18.33 9.04 -4.68
N GLU A 99 -17.78 8.47 -3.61
CA GLU A 99 -16.53 8.98 -2.99
C GLU A 99 -15.35 8.92 -3.98
N LEU A 100 -15.23 7.84 -4.78
CA LEU A 100 -14.18 7.73 -5.78
C LEU A 100 -14.35 8.74 -6.93
N ALA A 101 -15.58 8.95 -7.42
CA ALA A 101 -15.87 9.95 -8.46
C ALA A 101 -15.51 11.38 -8.00
N ALA A 102 -15.78 11.70 -6.73
CA ALA A 102 -15.38 12.97 -6.13
C ALA A 102 -13.85 13.12 -6.07
N ALA A 103 -13.12 12.07 -5.67
CA ALA A 103 -11.66 12.09 -5.62
C ALA A 103 -11.02 12.20 -7.02
N ILE A 104 -11.61 11.56 -8.05
CA ILE A 104 -11.18 11.73 -9.45
C ILE A 104 -11.34 13.20 -9.87
N THR A 105 -12.51 13.78 -9.59
CA THR A 105 -12.81 15.18 -9.91
C THR A 105 -11.82 16.13 -9.24
N GLU A 106 -11.52 15.92 -7.96
CA GLU A 106 -10.56 16.73 -7.21
C GLU A 106 -9.14 16.60 -7.77
N LEU A 107 -8.68 15.38 -8.07
CA LEU A 107 -7.33 15.18 -8.63
C LEU A 107 -7.19 15.83 -10.01
N LYS A 108 -8.20 15.71 -10.87
CA LYS A 108 -8.23 16.41 -12.16
C LYS A 108 -8.22 17.92 -11.99
N ARG A 109 -9.03 18.46 -11.08
CA ARG A 109 -9.09 19.90 -10.77
C ARG A 109 -7.74 20.42 -10.30
N ARG A 110 -7.08 19.70 -9.39
CA ARG A 110 -5.78 20.08 -8.82
C ARG A 110 -4.64 20.09 -9.85
N THR A 111 -4.69 19.17 -10.81
CA THR A 111 -3.60 18.94 -11.77
C THR A 111 -3.85 19.53 -13.16
N GLY A 112 -5.09 19.91 -13.46
CA GLY A 112 -5.52 20.33 -14.80
C GLY A 112 -5.60 19.18 -15.82
N ALA A 113 -5.39 17.93 -15.40
CA ALA A 113 -5.36 16.79 -16.31
C ALA A 113 -6.77 16.37 -16.76
N ALA A 114 -6.91 16.01 -18.04
CA ALA A 114 -8.17 15.52 -18.60
C ALA A 114 -8.54 14.11 -18.11
N ARG A 115 -7.54 13.27 -17.83
CA ARG A 115 -7.72 11.89 -17.35
C ARG A 115 -6.73 11.54 -16.24
N VAL A 116 -7.10 10.59 -15.39
CA VAL A 116 -6.27 10.04 -14.32
C VAL A 116 -5.94 8.57 -14.56
N ALA A 117 -4.96 8.03 -13.86
CA ALA A 117 -4.74 6.60 -13.69
C ALA A 117 -5.25 6.18 -12.32
N LEU A 118 -5.94 5.05 -12.24
CA LEU A 118 -6.48 4.50 -11.00
C LEU A 118 -5.74 3.21 -10.64
N VAL A 119 -5.30 3.09 -9.39
CA VAL A 119 -4.62 1.89 -8.86
C VAL A 119 -5.35 1.43 -7.62
N GLY A 120 -5.96 0.26 -7.66
CA GLY A 120 -6.78 -0.27 -6.58
C GLY A 120 -6.21 -1.55 -5.99
N SER A 121 -6.27 -1.68 -4.66
CA SER A 121 -6.00 -2.94 -3.95
C SER A 121 -7.32 -3.58 -3.52
N SER A 122 -7.47 -4.89 -3.67
CA SER A 122 -8.63 -5.63 -3.12
C SER A 122 -9.96 -4.99 -3.55
N ARG A 123 -10.89 -4.75 -2.61
CA ARG A 123 -12.18 -4.03 -2.80
C ARG A 123 -12.04 -2.67 -3.51
N GLY A 124 -10.91 -1.97 -3.37
CA GLY A 124 -10.67 -0.71 -4.09
C GLY A 124 -10.76 -0.87 -5.62
N GLY A 125 -10.45 -2.07 -6.14
CA GLY A 125 -10.66 -2.37 -7.55
C GLY A 125 -12.14 -2.49 -7.95
N TYR A 126 -13.04 -2.89 -7.05
CA TYR A 126 -14.48 -2.83 -7.31
C TYR A 126 -14.96 -1.39 -7.49
N ALA A 127 -14.53 -0.47 -6.63
CA ALA A 127 -14.85 0.94 -6.77
C ALA A 127 -14.37 1.49 -8.12
N ILE A 128 -13.14 1.16 -8.53
CA ILE A 128 -12.57 1.53 -9.84
C ILE A 128 -13.41 0.99 -11.00
N ARG A 129 -13.71 -0.32 -11.00
CA ARG A 129 -14.51 -0.93 -12.06
C ARG A 129 -15.91 -0.34 -12.11
N ASN A 130 -16.52 -0.11 -10.95
CA ASN A 130 -17.85 0.46 -10.82
C ASN A 130 -17.92 1.89 -11.37
N VAL A 131 -16.98 2.76 -10.99
CA VAL A 131 -16.98 4.16 -11.46
C VAL A 131 -16.70 4.25 -12.96
N ILE A 132 -15.82 3.40 -13.50
CA ILE A 132 -15.52 3.35 -14.94
C ILE A 132 -16.76 2.90 -15.72
N LYS A 133 -17.36 1.77 -15.33
CA LYS A 133 -18.52 1.18 -16.05
C LYS A 133 -19.75 2.08 -15.98
N ASN A 134 -19.94 2.77 -14.85
CA ASN A 134 -21.16 3.54 -14.57
C ASN A 134 -20.95 5.07 -14.58
N GLY A 135 -20.04 5.59 -15.41
CA GLY A 135 -20.08 7.01 -15.78
C GLY A 135 -18.76 7.75 -15.95
N ALA A 136 -17.61 7.18 -15.55
CA ALA A 136 -16.32 7.89 -15.54
C ALA A 136 -15.26 7.32 -16.50
N ALA A 137 -15.63 6.44 -17.44
CA ALA A 137 -14.66 5.87 -18.39
C ALA A 137 -13.86 6.95 -19.16
N GLY A 138 -14.51 8.05 -19.56
CA GLY A 138 -13.85 9.16 -20.25
C GLY A 138 -12.81 9.90 -19.42
N ASP A 139 -12.87 9.79 -18.09
CA ASP A 139 -11.96 10.44 -17.13
C ASP A 139 -10.78 9.57 -16.73
N VAL A 140 -10.73 8.31 -17.19
CA VAL A 140 -9.73 7.34 -16.78
C VAL A 140 -8.90 6.89 -17.98
N SER A 141 -7.58 6.88 -17.80
CA SER A 141 -6.63 6.40 -18.80
C SER A 141 -6.20 4.95 -18.55
N HIS A 142 -5.95 4.63 -17.27
CA HIS A 142 -5.45 3.33 -16.83
C HIS A 142 -6.20 2.89 -15.57
N ALA A 143 -6.45 1.59 -15.46
CA ALA A 143 -6.98 0.94 -14.27
C ALA A 143 -6.10 -0.26 -13.92
N VAL A 144 -5.42 -0.19 -12.77
CA VAL A 144 -4.58 -1.27 -12.25
C VAL A 144 -5.25 -1.89 -11.03
N LEU A 145 -5.57 -3.18 -11.10
CA LEU A 145 -6.33 -3.90 -10.09
C LEU A 145 -5.44 -4.95 -9.42
N CYS A 146 -5.09 -4.72 -8.17
CA CYS A 146 -4.13 -5.51 -7.42
C CYS A 146 -4.85 -6.41 -6.42
N GLY A 147 -4.86 -7.73 -6.67
CA GLY A 147 -5.57 -8.70 -5.81
C GLY A 147 -7.07 -8.41 -5.71
N THR A 148 -7.66 -7.71 -6.68
CA THR A 148 -9.10 -7.43 -6.67
C THR A 148 -9.85 -8.73 -6.91
N PRO A 149 -10.80 -9.13 -6.05
CA PRO A 149 -11.53 -10.39 -6.23
C PRO A 149 -12.57 -10.25 -7.36
N ASN A 150 -12.12 -10.08 -8.61
CA ASN A 150 -12.95 -9.73 -9.76
C ASN A 150 -14.06 -10.74 -10.07
N HIS A 151 -13.87 -11.99 -9.66
CA HIS A 151 -14.84 -13.08 -9.73
C HIS A 151 -15.38 -13.51 -8.36
N GLY A 152 -15.26 -12.63 -7.35
CA GLY A 152 -15.70 -12.84 -5.98
C GLY A 152 -14.64 -13.46 -5.08
N VAL A 153 -14.93 -13.47 -3.78
CA VAL A 153 -14.21 -14.27 -2.77
C VAL A 153 -14.90 -15.62 -2.55
N PHE A 154 -16.15 -15.72 -3.00
CA PHE A 154 -16.93 -16.92 -3.22
C PHE A 154 -17.90 -16.65 -4.38
N ALA A 155 -18.46 -17.70 -4.99
CA ALA A 155 -19.39 -17.61 -6.10
C ALA A 155 -20.50 -18.66 -5.93
N THR A 156 -21.59 -18.29 -5.26
CA THR A 156 -22.73 -19.16 -4.95
C THR A 156 -24.07 -18.46 -5.22
N ASP A 157 -25.18 -19.20 -5.30
CA ASP A 157 -26.50 -18.59 -5.47
C ASP A 157 -27.05 -17.94 -4.19
N ASP A 158 -26.39 -18.17 -3.05
CA ASP A 158 -26.69 -17.54 -1.77
C ASP A 158 -26.18 -16.10 -1.70
N GLN A 159 -26.83 -15.23 -0.92
CA GLN A 159 -26.40 -13.84 -0.69
C GLN A 159 -26.19 -13.04 -2.00
N PRO A 160 -27.20 -12.93 -2.88
CA PRO A 160 -27.05 -12.28 -4.20
C PRO A 160 -26.74 -10.78 -4.14
N ASN A 161 -26.91 -10.14 -2.99
CA ASN A 161 -26.58 -8.73 -2.76
C ASN A 161 -25.24 -8.53 -2.02
N ASN A 162 -24.49 -9.58 -1.71
CA ASN A 162 -23.14 -9.44 -1.17
C ASN A 162 -22.19 -9.07 -2.32
N GLU A 163 -21.51 -7.92 -2.22
CA GLU A 163 -20.62 -7.43 -3.28
C GLU A 163 -19.41 -8.35 -3.55
N PHE A 164 -19.06 -9.24 -2.61
CA PHE A 164 -17.98 -10.22 -2.79
C PHE A 164 -18.44 -11.55 -3.39
N ASN A 165 -19.73 -11.72 -3.68
CA ASN A 165 -20.24 -12.91 -4.35
C ASN A 165 -20.06 -12.79 -5.86
N GLY A 166 -19.25 -13.65 -6.47
CA GLY A 166 -19.02 -13.72 -7.93
C GLY A 166 -20.28 -13.99 -8.74
N ARG A 167 -21.27 -14.65 -8.14
CA ARG A 167 -22.62 -14.85 -8.70
C ARG A 167 -23.62 -13.83 -8.17
N GLY A 168 -23.17 -12.81 -7.44
CA GLY A 168 -23.99 -11.71 -6.97
C GLY A 168 -24.37 -10.76 -8.10
N THR A 169 -25.39 -9.93 -7.88
CA THR A 169 -25.87 -8.95 -8.84
C THR A 169 -24.77 -7.97 -9.26
N PHE A 170 -23.97 -7.51 -8.31
CA PHE A 170 -22.91 -6.52 -8.54
C PHE A 170 -21.81 -7.04 -9.48
N LEU A 171 -21.18 -8.18 -9.15
CA LEU A 171 -20.06 -8.71 -9.96
C LEU A 171 -20.52 -9.25 -11.30
N ARG A 172 -21.70 -9.87 -11.40
CA ARG A 172 -22.28 -10.21 -12.72
C ARG A 172 -22.47 -8.97 -13.57
N GLY A 173 -23.00 -7.89 -12.99
CA GLY A 173 -23.15 -6.62 -13.67
C GLY A 173 -21.81 -6.07 -14.15
N LEU A 174 -20.74 -6.12 -13.35
CA LEU A 174 -19.42 -5.67 -13.78
C LEU A 174 -18.79 -6.55 -14.86
N ASN A 175 -19.01 -7.87 -14.80
CA ASN A 175 -18.41 -8.87 -15.69
C ASN A 175 -19.25 -9.17 -16.96
N GLU A 176 -20.43 -8.55 -17.12
CA GLU A 176 -21.27 -8.80 -18.30
C GLU A 176 -20.61 -8.31 -19.61
N GLY A 177 -20.86 -9.04 -20.70
CA GLY A 177 -20.40 -8.71 -22.05
C GLY A 177 -19.32 -9.65 -22.58
N GLU A 178 -18.84 -9.39 -23.80
CA GLU A 178 -17.76 -10.18 -24.41
C GLU A 178 -16.39 -9.92 -23.77
N SER A 179 -16.22 -8.76 -23.13
CA SER A 179 -15.04 -8.36 -22.37
C SER A 179 -15.47 -7.79 -21.02
N GLU A 180 -14.66 -8.03 -19.98
CA GLU A 180 -14.93 -7.59 -18.61
C GLU A 180 -14.31 -6.22 -18.29
N VAL A 181 -13.72 -5.58 -19.30
CA VAL A 181 -13.11 -4.26 -19.22
C VAL A 181 -13.82 -3.26 -20.13
N THR A 182 -13.83 -2.00 -19.74
CA THR A 182 -14.48 -0.94 -20.51
C THR A 182 -13.57 -0.43 -21.63
N PRO A 183 -14.03 -0.38 -22.90
CA PRO A 183 -13.25 0.17 -24.00
C PRO A 183 -12.77 1.60 -23.74
N GLY A 184 -11.55 1.91 -24.20
CA GLY A 184 -10.94 3.25 -24.03
C GLY A 184 -10.14 3.44 -22.75
N VAL A 185 -10.18 2.47 -21.82
CA VAL A 185 -9.34 2.43 -20.61
C VAL A 185 -8.40 1.23 -20.69
N ALA A 186 -7.12 1.43 -20.40
CA ALA A 186 -6.16 0.34 -20.33
C ALA A 186 -6.27 -0.37 -18.96
N PHE A 187 -6.50 -1.69 -18.96
CA PHE A 187 -6.62 -2.48 -17.73
C PHE A 187 -5.43 -3.41 -17.51
N LEU A 188 -4.94 -3.43 -16.27
CA LEU A 188 -3.97 -4.38 -15.74
C LEU A 188 -4.54 -5.05 -14.49
N THR A 189 -4.42 -6.37 -14.38
CA THR A 189 -4.62 -7.08 -13.12
C THR A 189 -3.29 -7.66 -12.63
N LEU A 190 -3.05 -7.54 -11.32
CA LEU A 190 -1.92 -8.14 -10.64
C LEU A 190 -2.44 -9.16 -9.64
N ARG A 191 -1.99 -10.40 -9.74
CA ARG A 191 -2.43 -11.47 -8.85
C ARG A 191 -1.29 -12.27 -8.24
N SER A 192 -1.63 -12.96 -7.17
CA SER A 192 -0.76 -13.92 -6.51
C SER A 192 -0.69 -15.22 -7.29
N ASP A 193 0.41 -15.93 -7.13
CA ASP A 193 0.54 -17.34 -7.45
C ASP A 193 0.10 -18.19 -6.24
N GLY A 194 -1.19 -18.16 -5.92
CA GLY A 194 -1.82 -19.05 -4.95
C GLY A 194 -1.73 -18.68 -3.46
N LEU A 195 -1.13 -17.54 -3.09
CA LEU A 195 -1.03 -17.05 -1.70
C LEU A 195 -2.00 -15.91 -1.35
N ASP A 196 -2.95 -15.60 -2.24
CA ASP A 196 -4.04 -14.68 -1.94
C ASP A 196 -5.16 -15.41 -1.19
N LYS A 197 -5.39 -15.10 0.09
CA LYS A 197 -6.40 -15.75 0.93
C LYS A 197 -7.85 -15.60 0.44
N PHE A 198 -8.12 -14.60 -0.40
CA PHE A 198 -9.45 -14.36 -0.96
C PHE A 198 -9.63 -14.94 -2.37
N ALA A 199 -8.60 -15.54 -2.94
CA ALA A 199 -8.64 -16.27 -4.21
C ALA A 199 -8.27 -17.75 -3.97
N GLN A 200 -9.07 -18.44 -3.14
CA GLN A 200 -8.83 -19.80 -2.68
C GLN A 200 -10.02 -20.70 -2.98
N PRO A 201 -9.82 -21.96 -3.40
CA PRO A 201 -10.92 -22.89 -3.70
C PRO A 201 -11.68 -23.36 -2.45
N ASP A 202 -11.04 -23.32 -1.28
CA ASP A 202 -11.62 -23.73 0.00
C ASP A 202 -12.02 -22.51 0.85
N GLY A 203 -13.22 -22.56 1.42
CA GLY A 203 -13.83 -21.47 2.18
C GLY A 203 -13.26 -21.23 3.57
N ARG A 204 -12.16 -21.87 3.98
CA ARG A 204 -11.56 -21.68 5.33
C ARG A 204 -11.30 -20.22 5.67
N PHE A 205 -10.86 -19.41 4.71
CA PHE A 205 -10.51 -18.00 4.94
C PHE A 205 -11.71 -17.05 4.96
N ILE A 206 -12.90 -17.57 4.65
CA ILE A 206 -14.20 -16.90 4.82
C ILE A 206 -15.03 -17.57 5.91
N GLY A 207 -14.41 -18.35 6.79
CA GLY A 207 -15.06 -18.99 7.94
C GLY A 207 -15.89 -20.23 7.63
N LYS A 208 -15.72 -20.83 6.43
CA LYS A 208 -16.43 -22.02 5.97
C LYS A 208 -15.46 -23.11 5.48
N PRO A 209 -14.60 -23.66 6.35
CA PRO A 209 -13.63 -24.68 5.95
C PRO A 209 -14.33 -25.91 5.33
N GLY A 210 -13.77 -26.44 4.25
CA GLY A 210 -14.33 -27.58 3.51
C GLY A 210 -15.44 -27.24 2.52
N MET A 211 -16.01 -26.02 2.58
CA MET A 211 -16.98 -25.56 1.59
C MET A 211 -16.25 -24.98 0.36
N PRO A 212 -16.58 -25.43 -0.87
CA PRO A 212 -16.04 -24.82 -2.08
C PRO A 212 -16.46 -23.36 -2.19
N THR A 213 -15.51 -22.48 -2.50
CA THR A 213 -15.80 -21.06 -2.83
C THR A 213 -16.23 -20.90 -4.28
N ASN A 214 -15.94 -21.87 -5.15
CA ASN A 214 -16.03 -21.76 -6.61
C ASN A 214 -15.16 -20.64 -7.20
N VAL A 215 -14.09 -20.27 -6.51
CA VAL A 215 -13.07 -19.30 -6.94
C VAL A 215 -11.71 -19.99 -6.98
N THR A 216 -10.86 -19.63 -7.95
CA THR A 216 -9.48 -20.14 -8.06
C THR A 216 -8.47 -19.00 -7.92
N ALA A 217 -7.17 -19.32 -7.97
CA ALA A 217 -6.11 -18.33 -7.92
C ALA A 217 -6.16 -17.33 -9.08
N GLU A 218 -6.78 -17.70 -10.20
CA GLU A 218 -7.03 -16.86 -11.38
C GLU A 218 -8.23 -15.91 -11.19
N GLY A 219 -9.02 -16.05 -10.12
CA GLY A 219 -10.21 -15.22 -9.87
C GLY A 219 -10.01 -13.69 -9.96
N PRO A 220 -8.81 -13.14 -9.65
CA PRO A 220 -8.52 -11.73 -9.89
C PRO A 220 -8.31 -11.30 -11.35
N GLU A 221 -8.10 -12.23 -12.29
CA GLU A 221 -7.92 -11.89 -13.71
C GLU A 221 -9.19 -11.30 -14.33
N LEU A 222 -9.04 -10.56 -15.42
CA LEU A 222 -10.14 -10.04 -16.23
C LEU A 222 -9.93 -10.36 -17.71
N LYS A 223 -10.98 -10.83 -18.38
CA LYS A 223 -11.02 -11.02 -19.83
C LYS A 223 -10.96 -9.67 -20.55
N GLY A 224 -9.89 -9.45 -21.30
CA GLY A 224 -9.61 -8.21 -22.03
C GLY A 224 -8.64 -7.27 -21.32
N ALA A 225 -8.22 -7.59 -20.09
CA ALA A 225 -7.11 -6.91 -19.43
C ALA A 225 -5.75 -7.56 -19.78
N THR A 226 -4.67 -6.85 -19.50
CA THR A 226 -3.37 -7.50 -19.26
C THR A 226 -3.42 -8.14 -17.87
N ASN A 227 -3.16 -9.44 -17.75
CA ASN A 227 -3.16 -10.15 -16.46
C ASN A 227 -1.74 -10.63 -16.15
N LEU A 228 -1.19 -10.23 -15.00
CA LEU A 228 0.16 -10.62 -14.57
C LEU A 228 0.16 -11.33 -13.21
N VAL A 229 0.98 -12.37 -13.11
CA VAL A 229 1.22 -13.13 -11.88
C VAL A 229 2.53 -12.66 -11.25
N LEU A 230 2.49 -12.26 -9.98
CA LEU A 230 3.66 -11.70 -9.28
C LEU A 230 4.45 -12.74 -8.46
N GLY A 231 4.14 -14.03 -8.63
CA GLY A 231 4.69 -15.14 -7.85
C GLY A 231 4.04 -15.22 -6.46
N ALA A 232 4.77 -15.82 -5.51
CA ALA A 232 4.33 -16.10 -4.15
C ALA A 232 4.22 -14.84 -3.26
N LEU A 233 3.41 -13.86 -3.66
CA LEU A 233 3.00 -12.70 -2.86
C LEU A 233 1.64 -12.92 -2.24
N ASP A 234 1.41 -12.41 -1.03
CA ASP A 234 0.08 -12.45 -0.41
C ASP A 234 -0.89 -11.43 -1.03
N HIS A 235 -2.15 -11.47 -0.59
CA HIS A 235 -3.23 -10.59 -1.06
C HIS A 235 -2.94 -9.09 -0.98
N ARG A 236 -2.21 -8.63 0.04
CA ARG A 236 -1.85 -7.22 0.18
C ARG A 236 -0.58 -6.91 -0.59
N GLU A 237 0.38 -7.84 -0.59
CA GLU A 237 1.65 -7.67 -1.29
C GLU A 237 1.49 -7.48 -2.79
N VAL A 238 0.47 -8.07 -3.43
CA VAL A 238 0.20 -7.84 -4.87
C VAL A 238 -0.15 -6.38 -5.20
N ALA A 239 -0.40 -5.53 -4.19
CA ALA A 239 -0.57 -4.08 -4.32
C ALA A 239 0.64 -3.28 -3.81
N PHE A 240 1.24 -3.69 -2.69
CA PHE A 240 2.18 -2.84 -1.94
C PHE A 240 3.65 -3.28 -2.03
N HIS A 241 3.93 -4.48 -2.57
CA HIS A 241 5.27 -5.02 -2.70
C HIS A 241 6.10 -4.28 -3.79
N PRO A 242 7.43 -4.18 -3.67
CA PRO A 242 8.31 -3.65 -4.71
C PRO A 242 8.07 -4.19 -6.14
N ARG A 243 7.76 -5.49 -6.26
CA ARG A 243 7.36 -6.14 -7.52
C ARG A 243 6.07 -5.56 -8.11
N ALA A 244 5.06 -5.34 -7.28
CA ALA A 244 3.81 -4.72 -7.71
C ALA A 244 4.05 -3.28 -8.17
N PHE A 245 4.83 -2.50 -7.41
CA PHE A 245 5.22 -1.14 -7.81
C PHE A 245 5.84 -1.10 -9.22
N ARG A 246 6.76 -2.02 -9.53
CA ARG A 246 7.39 -2.08 -10.86
C ARG A 246 6.36 -2.20 -11.97
N GLU A 247 5.43 -3.14 -11.85
CA GLU A 247 4.42 -3.38 -12.89
C GLU A 247 3.38 -2.25 -12.97
N ILE A 248 2.96 -1.69 -11.82
CA ILE A 248 2.08 -0.50 -11.78
C ILE A 248 2.74 0.66 -12.53
N TYR A 249 4.00 0.98 -12.19
CA TYR A 249 4.74 2.07 -12.82
C TYR A 249 4.90 1.81 -14.32
N LYS A 250 5.36 0.61 -14.71
CA LYS A 250 5.60 0.24 -16.10
C LYS A 250 4.35 0.36 -16.96
N PHE A 251 3.21 -0.09 -16.43
CA PHE A 251 1.95 -0.06 -17.14
C PHE A 251 1.47 1.38 -17.38
N ILE A 252 1.50 2.23 -16.36
CA ILE A 252 1.05 3.63 -16.47
C ILE A 252 2.03 4.46 -17.30
N ALA A 253 3.33 4.19 -17.16
CA ALA A 253 4.38 5.00 -17.79
C ALA A 253 4.86 4.51 -19.15
N GLY A 254 4.50 3.29 -19.55
CA GLY A 254 5.00 2.65 -20.77
C GLY A 254 6.51 2.35 -20.75
N ARG A 255 7.17 2.45 -19.58
CA ARG A 255 8.62 2.23 -19.41
C ARG A 255 8.95 1.76 -18.00
N GLU A 256 10.07 1.06 -17.83
CA GLU A 256 10.55 0.63 -16.52
C GLU A 256 10.81 1.83 -15.58
N PRO A 257 10.60 1.68 -14.26
CA PRO A 257 11.08 2.65 -13.28
C PRO A 257 12.61 2.66 -13.31
N ALA A 258 13.21 3.84 -13.08
CA ALA A 258 14.65 3.98 -12.95
C ALA A 258 15.18 3.25 -11.70
N ARG A 259 14.34 3.09 -10.66
CA ARG A 259 14.70 2.39 -9.43
C ARG A 259 13.48 1.83 -8.69
N ILE A 260 13.71 0.78 -7.92
CA ILE A 260 12.74 0.20 -6.99
C ILE A 260 12.93 0.75 -5.56
N ALA A 261 14.18 1.08 -5.21
CA ALA A 261 14.53 1.65 -3.91
C ALA A 261 13.93 3.05 -3.73
N ILE A 262 13.56 3.36 -2.48
CA ILE A 262 13.11 4.68 -2.07
C ILE A 262 14.33 5.55 -1.81
N VAL A 263 14.42 6.69 -2.49
CA VAL A 263 15.53 7.63 -2.33
C VAL A 263 15.22 8.58 -1.18
N PRO A 264 16.07 8.68 -0.15
CA PRO A 264 15.83 9.60 0.94
C PRO A 264 15.83 11.07 0.51
N GLU A 265 14.96 11.86 1.12
CA GLU A 265 15.01 13.32 1.14
C GLU A 265 15.95 13.79 2.25
N THR A 266 16.53 14.98 2.11
CA THR A 266 17.40 15.57 3.14
C THR A 266 16.63 16.09 4.35
N SER A 267 15.33 16.38 4.18
CA SER A 267 14.46 16.90 5.21
C SER A 267 13.08 16.27 5.05
N VAL A 268 12.59 15.64 6.11
CA VAL A 268 11.34 14.87 6.09
C VAL A 268 10.28 15.53 6.95
N ARG A 269 9.11 15.78 6.36
CA ARG A 269 7.91 16.25 7.06
C ARG A 269 6.84 15.17 7.04
N LEU A 270 6.34 14.81 8.22
CA LEU A 270 5.31 13.78 8.40
C LEU A 270 4.01 14.41 8.88
N SER A 271 2.91 14.09 8.20
CA SER A 271 1.56 14.46 8.59
C SER A 271 0.60 13.31 8.31
N GLY A 272 -0.59 13.37 8.90
CA GLY A 272 -1.64 12.41 8.58
C GLY A 272 -2.93 12.68 9.32
N LEU A 273 -3.75 11.63 9.43
CA LEU A 273 -5.04 11.65 10.09
C LEU A 273 -5.01 10.70 11.28
N VAL A 274 -5.66 11.09 12.37
CA VAL A 274 -6.08 10.17 13.41
C VAL A 274 -7.48 9.67 13.08
N THR A 275 -7.65 8.35 12.99
CA THR A 275 -8.97 7.73 12.80
C THR A 275 -9.25 6.68 13.88
N GLY A 276 -10.52 6.34 14.07
CA GLY A 276 -10.96 5.41 15.12
C GLY A 276 -11.52 4.09 14.61
N THR A 277 -11.86 3.21 15.54
CA THR A 277 -12.61 1.97 15.30
C THR A 277 -13.86 1.91 16.18
N PRO A 278 -14.84 2.81 15.98
CA PRO A 278 -16.05 2.85 16.82
C PRO A 278 -16.76 1.48 16.81
N GLY A 279 -17.04 0.94 18.00
CA GLY A 279 -17.64 -0.40 18.14
C GLY A 279 -16.80 -1.54 17.55
N GLY A 280 -15.48 -1.33 17.38
CA GLY A 280 -14.58 -2.28 16.74
C GLY A 280 -14.65 -2.29 15.20
N VAL A 281 -15.44 -1.41 14.59
CA VAL A 281 -15.56 -1.28 13.13
C VAL A 281 -14.52 -0.27 12.63
N PRO A 282 -13.52 -0.66 11.81
CA PRO A 282 -12.58 0.30 11.24
C PRO A 282 -13.30 1.32 10.35
N THR A 283 -13.22 2.58 10.75
CA THR A 283 -13.64 3.72 9.94
C THR A 283 -12.43 4.62 9.69
N ASN A 284 -12.48 5.37 8.59
CA ASN A 284 -11.46 6.36 8.27
C ASN A 284 -11.92 7.78 8.63
N ARG A 285 -12.98 7.86 9.47
CA ARG A 285 -13.52 9.12 9.98
C ARG A 285 -12.52 9.77 10.94
N PRO A 286 -12.36 11.10 10.87
CA PRO A 286 -11.44 11.81 11.72
C PRO A 286 -11.86 11.73 13.19
N VAL A 287 -10.86 11.69 14.08
CA VAL A 287 -11.06 11.78 15.53
C VAL A 287 -10.55 13.13 16.03
N ALA A 288 -11.43 13.91 16.63
CA ALA A 288 -11.09 15.16 17.30
C ALA A 288 -10.60 14.91 18.73
N GLY A 289 -9.73 15.79 19.24
CA GLY A 289 -9.25 15.72 20.62
C GLY A 289 -8.24 14.61 20.88
N ALA A 290 -7.74 13.92 19.85
CA ALA A 290 -6.67 12.96 19.99
C ALA A 290 -5.33 13.69 20.13
N ILE A 291 -4.49 13.24 21.05
CA ILE A 291 -3.15 13.78 21.28
C ILE A 291 -2.15 12.89 20.53
N VAL A 292 -1.30 13.52 19.73
CA VAL A 292 -0.21 12.89 18.99
C VAL A 292 1.11 13.49 19.45
N ASP A 293 1.93 12.68 20.10
CA ASP A 293 3.32 13.01 20.41
C ASP A 293 4.25 12.16 19.54
N VAL A 294 5.32 12.76 19.03
CA VAL A 294 6.35 12.07 18.24
C VAL A 294 7.70 12.18 18.93
N PHE A 295 8.35 11.05 19.15
CA PHE A 295 9.66 10.97 19.79
C PHE A 295 10.68 10.32 18.86
N ARG A 296 11.92 10.80 18.91
CA ARG A 296 13.07 10.06 18.42
C ARG A 296 13.40 8.95 19.42
N VAL A 297 13.58 7.74 18.91
CA VAL A 297 14.01 6.59 19.73
C VAL A 297 15.31 6.00 19.23
N ASP A 298 16.04 5.37 20.15
CA ASP A 298 17.18 4.53 19.85
C ASP A 298 16.73 3.27 19.07
N PRO A 299 17.35 2.93 17.92
CA PRO A 299 16.90 1.80 17.09
C PRO A 299 17.19 0.42 17.71
N ASP A 300 18.08 0.33 18.69
CA ASP A 300 18.49 -0.93 19.31
C ASP A 300 17.73 -1.21 20.61
N THR A 301 17.24 -0.17 21.26
CA THR A 301 16.56 -0.26 22.57
C THR A 301 15.12 0.25 22.55
N GLY A 302 14.73 1.09 21.60
CA GLY A 302 13.42 1.76 21.61
C GLY A 302 13.29 2.84 22.70
N GLU A 303 14.37 3.19 23.39
CA GLU A 303 14.35 4.28 24.38
C GLU A 303 14.33 5.65 23.71
N ARG A 304 13.54 6.58 24.25
CA ARG A 304 13.50 7.98 23.81
C ARG A 304 14.87 8.61 24.02
N LYS A 305 15.40 9.25 22.98
CA LYS A 305 16.69 9.97 23.07
C LYS A 305 16.53 11.37 23.66
N ASP A 306 15.42 12.03 23.36
CA ASP A 306 15.16 13.43 23.64
C ASP A 306 13.71 13.64 24.10
N GLY A 307 13.33 14.90 24.34
CA GLY A 307 11.92 15.27 24.50
C GLY A 307 11.08 15.02 23.24
N ALA A 308 9.78 15.30 23.31
CA ALA A 308 8.90 15.19 22.14
C ALA A 308 9.39 16.13 21.02
N LEU A 309 9.61 15.57 19.83
CA LEU A 309 9.92 16.33 18.61
C LEU A 309 8.72 17.14 18.12
N TYR A 310 7.52 16.63 18.43
CA TYR A 310 6.25 17.17 18.03
C TYR A 310 5.18 16.75 19.04
N SER A 311 4.25 17.65 19.34
CA SER A 311 3.07 17.39 20.15
C SER A 311 1.90 18.21 19.61
N SER A 312 0.73 17.59 19.44
CA SER A 312 -0.49 18.31 19.06
C SER A 312 -1.75 17.57 19.47
N THR A 313 -2.83 18.33 19.61
CA THR A 313 -4.19 17.81 19.71
C THR A 313 -4.92 18.00 18.38
N THR A 314 -5.59 16.96 17.87
CA THR A 314 -6.31 17.01 16.60
C THR A 314 -7.60 17.85 16.69
N GLY A 315 -7.88 18.60 15.63
CA GLY A 315 -9.17 19.28 15.44
C GLY A 315 -10.25 18.34 14.91
N SER A 316 -11.40 18.91 14.50
CA SER A 316 -12.53 18.15 13.93
C SER A 316 -12.19 17.41 12.63
N ASP A 317 -11.13 17.84 11.94
CA ASP A 317 -10.61 17.19 10.72
C ASP A 317 -9.66 16.03 11.02
N GLY A 318 -9.34 15.77 12.29
CA GLY A 318 -8.47 14.67 12.72
C GLY A 318 -7.02 14.80 12.26
N ARG A 319 -6.61 15.94 11.70
CA ARG A 319 -5.26 16.10 11.14
C ARG A 319 -4.23 16.31 12.22
N TRP A 320 -3.04 15.76 11.98
CA TRP A 320 -1.82 16.03 12.75
C TRP A 320 -0.65 16.31 11.81
N GLY A 321 0.35 17.01 12.32
CA GLY A 321 1.55 17.41 11.60
C GLY A 321 1.48 18.84 11.05
N PRO A 322 2.54 19.29 10.34
CA PRO A 322 3.73 18.51 10.01
C PRO A 322 4.73 18.39 11.16
N ALA A 323 5.14 17.16 11.49
CA ALA A 323 6.31 16.89 12.31
C ALA A 323 7.57 16.84 11.43
N GLN A 324 8.62 17.58 11.81
CA GLN A 324 9.91 17.55 11.13
C GLN A 324 10.79 16.46 11.76
N VAL A 325 11.32 15.56 10.93
CA VAL A 325 12.19 14.46 11.37
C VAL A 325 13.40 14.29 10.45
N ASP A 326 14.44 13.63 10.94
CA ASP A 326 15.55 13.17 10.12
C ASP A 326 15.17 11.84 9.43
N PRO A 327 15.54 11.63 8.15
CA PRO A 327 15.18 10.42 7.40
C PRO A 327 15.75 9.12 7.98
N ALA A 328 16.76 9.18 8.84
CA ALA A 328 17.41 8.01 9.45
C ALA A 328 16.92 7.70 10.87
N TRP A 329 16.03 8.50 11.46
CA TRP A 329 15.55 8.27 12.82
C TRP A 329 14.46 7.21 12.88
N SER A 330 14.61 6.26 13.81
CA SER A 330 13.49 5.48 14.32
C SER A 330 12.62 6.35 15.22
N LEU A 331 11.30 6.16 15.13
CA LEU A 331 10.32 7.02 15.81
C LEU A 331 9.36 6.21 16.68
N GLU A 332 8.92 6.81 17.78
CA GLU A 332 7.75 6.41 18.54
C GLU A 332 6.67 7.48 18.38
N PHE A 333 5.47 7.07 17.93
CA PHE A 333 4.27 7.89 17.95
C PHE A 333 3.43 7.47 19.15
N VAL A 334 3.17 8.39 20.08
CA VAL A 334 2.24 8.15 21.19
C VAL A 334 0.91 8.75 20.79
N LEU A 335 -0.10 7.90 20.70
CA LEU A 335 -1.47 8.29 20.38
C LEU A 335 -2.35 8.07 21.61
N THR A 336 -2.88 9.17 22.15
CA THR A 336 -3.95 9.14 23.14
C THR A 336 -5.23 9.60 22.46
N SER A 337 -6.22 8.72 22.39
CA SER A 337 -7.52 8.99 21.77
C SER A 337 -8.64 8.73 22.78
N PRO A 338 -9.76 9.47 22.73
CA PRO A 338 -10.93 9.17 23.55
C PRO A 338 -11.35 7.70 23.42
N ASP A 339 -11.70 7.07 24.55
CA ASP A 339 -12.23 5.70 24.65
C ASP A 339 -11.33 4.60 24.07
N ALA A 340 -10.02 4.85 23.93
CA ALA A 340 -9.05 3.92 23.39
C ALA A 340 -7.81 3.78 24.30
N PRO A 341 -7.06 2.66 24.22
CA PRO A 341 -5.78 2.55 24.91
C PRO A 341 -4.78 3.58 24.36
N THR A 342 -3.93 4.11 25.25
CA THR A 342 -2.78 4.89 24.80
C THR A 342 -1.85 3.98 24.02
N THR A 343 -1.64 4.31 22.75
CA THR A 343 -0.96 3.43 21.82
C THR A 343 0.42 3.99 21.50
N HIS A 344 1.45 3.20 21.76
CA HIS A 344 2.84 3.52 21.46
C HIS A 344 3.25 2.81 20.16
N ILE A 345 3.29 3.54 19.04
CA ILE A 345 3.56 3.00 17.71
C ILE A 345 5.02 3.27 17.36
N TYR A 346 5.84 2.23 17.38
CA TYR A 346 7.23 2.26 16.95
C TYR A 346 7.31 1.99 15.46
N ARG A 347 8.06 2.84 14.75
CA ARG A 347 8.19 2.82 13.29
C ARG A 347 9.64 2.85 12.85
N SER A 348 9.94 2.10 11.80
CA SER A 348 11.17 2.24 11.01
C SER A 348 11.33 3.67 10.47
N PRO A 349 12.55 4.08 10.08
CA PRO A 349 12.79 5.42 9.56
C PRO A 349 11.96 5.77 8.32
N PHE A 350 11.64 7.06 8.19
CA PHE A 350 10.87 7.62 7.09
C PHE A 350 11.82 8.33 6.12
N PRO A 351 12.23 7.71 5.01
CA PRO A 351 13.22 8.29 4.10
C PRO A 351 12.69 9.52 3.36
N ARG A 352 11.38 9.69 3.24
CA ARG A 352 10.76 10.81 2.51
C ARG A 352 9.59 11.37 3.28
N SER A 353 9.27 12.63 3.02
CA SER A 353 8.08 13.30 3.55
C SER A 353 6.81 12.55 3.15
N SER A 354 5.77 12.63 3.99
CA SER A 354 4.49 11.98 3.73
C SER A 354 3.36 12.72 4.44
N GLU A 355 2.25 12.91 3.73
CA GLU A 355 1.00 13.46 4.31
C GLU A 355 -0.03 12.37 4.62
N VAL A 356 0.33 11.10 4.38
CA VAL A 356 -0.53 9.94 4.59
C VAL A 356 0.00 9.02 5.69
N VAL A 357 0.59 9.58 6.75
CA VAL A 357 0.97 8.83 7.96
C VAL A 357 -0.22 8.78 8.90
N HIS A 358 -1.22 7.98 8.56
CA HIS A 358 -2.44 7.88 9.37
C HIS A 358 -2.17 7.03 10.62
N LEU A 359 -2.72 7.47 11.75
CA LEU A 359 -2.59 6.83 13.04
C LEU A 359 -3.95 6.33 13.50
N ARG A 360 -3.99 5.12 14.03
CA ARG A 360 -5.19 4.51 14.59
C ARG A 360 -4.82 3.86 15.91
N PRO A 361 -5.63 4.04 16.98
CA PRO A 361 -5.35 3.39 18.25
C PRO A 361 -5.35 1.85 18.11
N ALA A 362 -4.60 1.19 18.99
CA ALA A 362 -4.68 -0.26 19.14
C ALA A 362 -6.11 -0.67 19.53
N ARG A 363 -6.46 -1.93 19.23
CA ARG A 363 -7.66 -2.55 19.79
C ARG A 363 -7.63 -2.46 21.33
N PRO A 364 -8.79 -2.35 22.01
CA PRO A 364 -8.84 -2.42 23.46
C PRO A 364 -8.20 -3.71 24.01
N LEU A 365 -7.69 -3.63 25.23
CA LEU A 365 -7.27 -4.82 26.00
C LEU A 365 -8.50 -5.71 26.23
N GLY A 366 -8.40 -6.95 25.77
CA GLY A 366 -9.51 -7.92 25.80
C GLY A 366 -9.32 -9.02 26.85
N PRO A 367 -10.25 -9.99 26.92
CA PRO A 367 -10.16 -11.12 27.85
C PRO A 367 -8.83 -11.89 27.77
N ALA A 368 -8.27 -12.04 26.56
CA ALA A 368 -6.99 -12.70 26.35
C ALA A 368 -5.79 -11.94 26.94
N ASP A 369 -5.93 -10.64 27.20
CA ASP A 369 -4.86 -9.77 27.70
C ASP A 369 -4.97 -9.54 29.22
N LYS A 370 -6.02 -10.05 29.89
CA LYS A 370 -6.35 -9.74 31.29
C LYS A 370 -5.23 -10.04 32.29
N ALA A 371 -4.43 -11.06 32.02
CA ALA A 371 -3.30 -11.46 32.88
C ALA A 371 -1.94 -10.90 32.43
N ALA A 372 -1.91 -10.13 31.33
CA ALA A 372 -0.67 -9.57 30.81
C ALA A 372 -0.27 -8.33 31.62
N GLY A 373 1.01 -8.25 32.00
CA GLY A 373 1.63 -7.03 32.50
C GLY A 373 1.89 -6.01 31.40
N ALA A 374 2.20 -6.49 30.19
CA ALA A 374 2.35 -5.67 28.98
C ALA A 374 1.87 -6.43 27.73
N VAL A 375 1.43 -5.67 26.73
CA VAL A 375 1.02 -6.19 25.41
C VAL A 375 1.81 -5.48 24.32
N VAL A 376 2.49 -6.25 23.48
CA VAL A 376 3.22 -5.77 22.31
C VAL A 376 2.66 -6.44 21.06
N ILE A 377 2.33 -5.65 20.05
CA ILE A 377 1.78 -6.12 18.78
C ILE A 377 2.80 -5.84 17.67
N MET A 378 3.23 -6.86 16.96
CA MET A 378 3.92 -6.67 15.68
C MET A 378 2.86 -6.56 14.59
N SER A 379 2.84 -5.44 13.86
CA SER A 379 1.83 -5.14 12.83
C SER A 379 2.48 -5.00 11.46
N ARG A 380 1.86 -5.59 10.43
CA ARG A 380 2.25 -5.50 9.02
C ARG A 380 1.09 -4.99 8.16
N PRO A 381 0.86 -3.66 8.07
CA PRO A 381 -0.30 -3.14 7.35
C PRO A 381 -0.33 -3.45 5.85
N ARG A 382 0.85 -3.61 5.22
CA ARG A 382 1.03 -3.74 3.75
C ARG A 382 1.23 -5.18 3.28
N GLY A 383 0.94 -6.16 4.14
CA GLY A 383 1.14 -7.57 3.85
C GLY A 383 0.57 -8.48 4.94
N TYR A 384 0.79 -9.78 4.81
CA TYR A 384 0.51 -10.78 5.84
C TYR A 384 1.80 -11.55 6.17
N PHE A 385 1.87 -12.16 7.35
CA PHE A 385 2.99 -13.02 7.73
C PHE A 385 2.83 -14.39 7.07
N GLY A 386 3.77 -14.79 6.22
CA GLY A 386 3.72 -16.07 5.51
C GLY A 386 4.77 -17.06 5.99
N LEU A 387 4.43 -17.96 6.90
CA LEU A 387 5.33 -19.05 7.31
C LEU A 387 5.20 -20.26 6.35
N PRO A 388 6.31 -20.94 5.98
CA PRO A 388 7.71 -20.65 6.29
C PRO A 388 8.41 -19.76 5.24
N ARG A 389 7.64 -19.09 4.36
CA ARG A 389 8.17 -18.24 3.27
C ARG A 389 9.02 -17.09 3.82
N ASP A 390 8.55 -16.48 4.91
CA ASP A 390 9.11 -15.28 5.52
C ASP A 390 9.80 -15.62 6.85
N VAL A 391 10.81 -14.83 7.21
CA VAL A 391 11.31 -14.78 8.59
C VAL A 391 10.39 -13.88 9.39
N VAL A 392 9.69 -14.45 10.38
CA VAL A 392 8.74 -13.72 11.24
C VAL A 392 9.11 -13.99 12.70
N LEU A 393 9.71 -13.02 13.37
CA LEU A 393 10.15 -13.18 14.75
C LEU A 393 9.58 -12.05 15.61
N LEU A 394 8.96 -12.41 16.73
CA LEU A 394 8.59 -11.50 17.80
C LEU A 394 9.27 -11.96 19.08
N ASP A 395 10.14 -11.12 19.61
CA ASP A 395 11.02 -11.44 20.74
C ASP A 395 11.92 -12.66 20.49
N GLY A 396 12.47 -12.74 19.27
CA GLY A 396 13.38 -13.81 18.84
C GLY A 396 12.71 -15.17 18.59
N LYS A 397 11.37 -15.23 18.57
CA LYS A 397 10.60 -16.46 18.37
C LYS A 397 9.57 -16.30 17.26
N GLU A 398 9.30 -17.38 16.52
CA GLU A 398 8.14 -17.42 15.63
C GLU A 398 6.85 -17.27 16.44
N PRO A 399 5.96 -16.31 16.12
CA PRO A 399 4.72 -16.12 16.85
C PRO A 399 3.75 -17.30 16.67
N ALA A 400 3.20 -17.82 17.77
CA ALA A 400 2.28 -18.96 17.75
C ALA A 400 0.90 -18.64 17.12
N ASP A 401 0.55 -17.36 17.05
CA ASP A 401 -0.68 -16.86 16.44
C ASP A 401 -0.58 -16.67 14.92
N VAL A 402 0.60 -16.78 14.32
CA VAL A 402 0.79 -16.80 12.85
C VAL A 402 0.70 -18.23 12.34
N LYS A 403 -0.15 -18.48 11.33
CA LYS A 403 -0.32 -19.83 10.76
C LYS A 403 0.52 -20.07 9.50
N PRO A 404 1.08 -21.27 9.31
CA PRO A 404 1.78 -21.60 8.07
C PRO A 404 0.82 -21.81 6.91
N GLY A 405 1.32 -21.63 5.68
CA GLY A 405 0.57 -21.80 4.45
C GLY A 405 0.18 -20.46 3.80
N VAL A 406 -1.08 -20.34 3.37
CA VAL A 406 -1.59 -19.10 2.76
C VAL A 406 -1.60 -17.99 3.82
N PRO A 407 -0.88 -16.87 3.62
CA PRO A 407 -0.75 -15.83 4.64
C PRO A 407 -2.07 -15.13 4.95
N THR A 408 -2.44 -15.07 6.23
CA THR A 408 -3.70 -14.41 6.67
C THR A 408 -3.55 -13.34 7.73
N ASP A 409 -2.47 -13.42 8.51
CA ASP A 409 -2.29 -12.67 9.75
C ASP A 409 -1.44 -11.42 9.47
N ALA A 410 -2.02 -10.24 9.68
CA ALA A 410 -1.30 -8.96 9.57
C ALA A 410 -0.77 -8.47 10.92
N ALA A 411 -1.01 -9.21 11.99
CA ALA A 411 -0.58 -8.86 13.32
C ALA A 411 -0.26 -10.12 14.13
N ALA A 412 0.76 -10.02 14.99
CA ALA A 412 1.12 -11.02 15.99
C ALA A 412 1.20 -10.35 17.36
N THR A 413 0.69 -11.01 18.41
CA THR A 413 0.58 -10.43 19.75
C THR A 413 1.45 -11.17 20.76
N LEU A 414 2.37 -10.45 21.39
CA LEU A 414 3.14 -10.91 22.55
C LEU A 414 2.52 -10.35 23.83
N ARG A 415 2.34 -11.24 24.81
CA ARG A 415 1.87 -10.91 26.17
C ARG A 415 2.96 -11.25 27.15
N LEU A 416 3.29 -10.29 28.00
CA LEU A 416 4.42 -10.37 28.94
C LEU A 416 3.92 -10.34 30.37
N PRO A 417 4.60 -11.00 31.33
CA PRO A 417 4.28 -10.87 32.75
C PRO A 417 4.63 -9.47 33.26
N ALA A 418 4.06 -9.08 34.41
CA ALA A 418 4.30 -7.78 35.04
C ALA A 418 5.80 -7.51 35.35
N THR A 419 6.57 -8.56 35.61
CA THR A 419 8.01 -8.49 35.86
C THR A 419 8.84 -8.08 34.64
N GLU A 420 8.24 -8.09 33.44
CA GLU A 420 8.91 -7.75 32.18
C GLU A 420 8.41 -6.43 31.57
N VAL A 421 7.59 -5.66 32.29
CA VAL A 421 7.20 -4.31 31.89
C VAL A 421 8.46 -3.44 31.74
N GLY A 422 8.53 -2.66 30.67
CA GLY A 422 9.65 -1.79 30.33
C GLY A 422 10.74 -2.45 29.48
N ARG A 423 10.68 -3.78 29.28
CA ARG A 423 11.63 -4.54 28.43
C ARG A 423 11.52 -4.13 26.97
N ASN A 424 12.64 -4.24 26.26
CA ASN A 424 12.73 -3.98 24.83
C ASN A 424 12.40 -5.27 24.08
N ILE A 425 11.47 -5.18 23.13
CA ILE A 425 10.95 -6.30 22.35
C ILE A 425 11.30 -6.07 20.89
N VAL A 426 11.99 -7.04 20.29
CA VAL A 426 12.39 -7.01 18.88
C VAL A 426 11.29 -7.64 18.03
N ALA A 427 10.75 -6.87 17.10
CA ALA A 427 9.88 -7.35 16.04
C ALA A 427 10.68 -7.38 14.73
N GLN A 428 10.70 -8.54 14.05
CA GLN A 428 11.46 -8.73 12.83
C GLN A 428 10.61 -9.43 11.77
N PHE A 429 10.61 -8.83 10.57
CA PHE A 429 10.03 -9.40 9.37
C PHE A 429 11.05 -9.29 8.23
N GLY A 430 11.59 -10.43 7.77
CA GLY A 430 12.70 -10.44 6.82
C GLY A 430 13.88 -9.60 7.33
N GLU A 431 14.20 -8.53 6.59
CA GLU A 431 15.26 -7.58 6.92
C GLU A 431 14.78 -6.38 7.76
N GLU A 432 13.47 -6.14 7.86
CA GLU A 432 12.95 -5.05 8.68
C GLU A 432 12.92 -5.44 10.15
N ARG A 433 13.53 -4.60 10.99
CA ARG A 433 13.63 -4.78 12.44
C ARG A 433 13.20 -3.52 13.17
N ILE A 434 12.27 -3.66 14.10
CA ILE A 434 11.79 -2.58 14.98
C ILE A 434 11.92 -3.03 16.43
N VAL A 435 12.42 -2.14 17.30
CA VAL A 435 12.47 -2.38 18.75
C VAL A 435 11.42 -1.51 19.43
N ALA A 436 10.51 -2.16 20.15
CA ALA A 436 9.45 -1.50 20.92
C ALA A 436 9.65 -1.73 22.42
N ARG A 437 9.34 -0.75 23.26
CA ARG A 437 9.28 -0.97 24.71
C ARG A 437 7.92 -1.51 25.13
N ALA A 438 7.93 -2.46 26.07
CA ALA A 438 6.75 -3.03 26.68
C ALA A 438 6.14 -2.05 27.70
N TRP A 439 4.96 -1.49 27.40
CA TRP A 439 4.26 -0.56 28.29
C TRP A 439 3.23 -1.27 29.18
N ALA A 440 2.99 -0.73 30.38
CA ALA A 440 2.13 -1.33 31.38
C ALA A 440 0.66 -1.41 30.92
N ALA A 441 0.14 -2.62 30.80
CA ALA A 441 -1.27 -2.86 30.46
C ALA A 441 -2.22 -2.32 31.54
N SER A 442 -1.78 -2.27 32.81
CA SER A 442 -2.52 -1.67 33.94
C SER A 442 -2.78 -0.18 33.77
N GLU A 443 -2.02 0.52 32.92
CA GLU A 443 -2.20 1.93 32.57
C GLU A 443 -3.01 2.10 31.27
N ASN A 444 -3.63 1.01 30.78
CA ASN A 444 -4.32 0.96 29.49
C ASN A 444 -3.41 1.38 28.31
N ARG A 445 -2.16 0.90 28.32
CA ARG A 445 -1.16 1.15 27.27
C ARG A 445 -0.87 -0.10 26.45
N ILE A 446 -0.67 0.08 25.15
CA ILE A 446 -0.27 -0.98 24.22
C ILE A 446 0.88 -0.49 23.35
N ALA A 447 1.88 -1.34 23.13
CA ALA A 447 2.93 -1.07 22.16
C ALA A 447 2.62 -1.75 20.82
N ILE A 448 2.87 -1.05 19.71
CA ILE A 448 2.84 -1.60 18.36
C ILE A 448 4.21 -1.38 17.71
N ALA A 449 4.85 -2.45 17.26
CA ALA A 449 5.94 -2.36 16.29
C ALA A 449 5.33 -2.48 14.89
N GLU A 450 5.16 -1.36 14.18
CA GLU A 450 4.48 -1.34 12.89
C GLU A 450 5.47 -1.28 11.72
N LEU A 451 5.53 -2.39 11.00
CA LEU A 451 6.38 -2.61 9.84
C LEU A 451 5.95 -1.74 8.66
N THR A 452 6.94 -1.25 7.92
CA THR A 452 6.75 -0.30 6.81
C THR A 452 7.11 -0.89 5.46
N TYR A 453 8.12 -1.76 5.35
CA TYR A 453 8.82 -2.07 4.09
C TYR A 453 8.40 -3.35 3.36
#